data_AF-A0A7C4ASE4-F1
#
_entry.id   AF-A0A7C4ASE4-F1
#
_cell.length_a   1.000
_cell.length_b   1.000
_cell.length_c   1.000
_cell.angle_alpha   90.00
_cell.angle_beta   90.00
_cell.angle_gamma   90.00
#
_symmetry.space_group_name_H-M   'P 1'
#
loop_
_entity.id
_entity.type
_entity.pdbx_description
1 polymer ?
#
loop_
_entity_poly.entity_id
_entity_poly.type
_entity_poly.pdbx_seq_one_letter_code
_entity_poly.pdbx_strand_id
1 'polypeptide(L)' 'DKLLELGASTYDREERKKYYDKFQEIIAEDQPYTFLFVQDALPIISSRFHGIVPAPIGISYDFIKWYVPKSLQKYSVEP' A
#
# COMPACT_ATOMS: atom_id res chain seq x y z
N ASP A 1 17.36 1.86 -16.96
CA ASP A 1 16.82 3.23 -17.10
C ASP A 1 15.73 3.35 -18.16
N LYS A 2 15.99 3.11 -19.44
CA LYS A 2 15.02 3.27 -20.55
C LYS A 2 13.62 2.68 -20.30
N LEU A 3 13.50 1.48 -19.74
CA LEU A 3 12.20 0.85 -19.44
C LEU A 3 11.40 1.61 -18.37
N LEU A 4 12.08 2.15 -17.36
CA LEU A 4 11.43 2.93 -16.31
C LEU A 4 10.95 4.29 -16.83
N GLU A 5 11.73 4.93 -17.68
CA GLU A 5 11.35 6.19 -18.35
C GLU A 5 10.11 5.99 -19.24
N LEU A 6 10.10 4.91 -20.04
CA LEU A 6 8.94 4.54 -20.86
C LEU A 6 7.72 4.21 -19.99
N GLY A 7 7.90 3.43 -18.91
CA GLY A 7 6.83 3.14 -17.96
C GLY A 7 6.23 4.41 -17.31
N ALA A 8 7.08 5.37 -16.93
CA ALA A 8 6.62 6.62 -16.31
C ALA A 8 5.89 7.55 -17.30
N SER A 9 6.30 7.55 -18.57
CA SER A 9 5.75 8.43 -19.62
C SER A 9 4.55 7.85 -20.37
N THR A 10 4.30 6.53 -20.29
CA THR A 10 3.19 5.86 -20.98
C THR A 10 1.88 6.03 -20.23
N TYR A 11 0.86 6.61 -20.85
CA TYR A 11 -0.45 6.81 -20.22
C TYR A 11 -1.28 5.53 -20.12
N ASP A 12 -1.35 4.75 -21.20
CA ASP A 12 -2.13 3.51 -21.24
C ASP A 12 -1.58 2.50 -20.22
N ARG A 13 -2.48 1.94 -19.40
CA ARG A 13 -2.09 1.10 -18.27
C ARG A 13 -1.57 -0.26 -18.72
N GLU A 14 -2.17 -0.84 -19.74
CA GLU A 14 -1.79 -2.16 -20.26
C GLU A 14 -0.46 -2.08 -20.99
N GLU A 15 -0.23 -1.01 -21.75
CA GLU A 15 1.07 -0.74 -22.36
C GLU A 15 2.14 -0.46 -21.30
N ARG A 16 1.84 0.37 -20.30
CA ARG A 16 2.76 0.65 -19.18
C ARG A 16 3.21 -0.63 -18.47
N LYS A 17 2.28 -1.55 -18.22
CA LYS A 17 2.56 -2.81 -17.53
C LYS A 17 3.66 -3.62 -18.24
N LYS A 18 3.66 -3.67 -19.58
CA LYS A 18 4.66 -4.42 -20.36
C LYS A 18 6.09 -3.94 -20.08
N TYR A 19 6.29 -2.63 -19.95
CA TYR A 19 7.61 -2.08 -19.62
C TYR A 19 8.08 -2.48 -18.22
N TYR A 20 7.19 -2.47 -17.23
CA TYR A 20 7.51 -2.88 -15.86
C TYR A 20 7.69 -4.40 -15.73
N ASP A 21 6.91 -5.21 -16.44
CA ASP A 21 7.10 -6.66 -16.49
C ASP A 21 8.51 -6.98 -17.01
N LYS A 22 8.92 -6.35 -18.13
CA LYS A 22 10.25 -6.58 -18.68
C LYS A 22 11.37 -6.12 -17.75
N PHE A 23 11.16 -5.02 -17.03
CA PHE A 23 12.09 -4.54 -16.02
C PHE A 23 12.22 -5.52 -14.84
N GLN A 24 11.11 -6.11 -14.37
CA GLN A 24 11.13 -7.12 -13.32
C GLN A 24 11.89 -8.38 -13.74
N GLU A 25 11.73 -8.84 -14.99
CA GLU A 25 12.53 -9.95 -15.54
C GLU A 25 14.04 -9.66 -15.45
N ILE A 26 14.47 -8.47 -15.90
CA ILE A 26 15.89 -8.08 -15.88
C ILE A 26 16.42 -8.06 -14.45
N ILE A 27 15.69 -7.47 -13.50
CA ILE A 27 16.13 -7.47 -12.09
C ILE A 27 16.21 -8.92 -11.56
N ALA A 28 15.24 -9.77 -11.88
CA ALA A 28 15.24 -11.16 -11.44
C ALA A 28 16.43 -11.95 -12.03
N GLU A 29 16.86 -11.66 -13.25
CA GLU A 29 18.02 -12.29 -13.89
C GLU A 29 19.36 -11.75 -13.36
N ASP A 30 19.51 -10.42 -13.32
CA ASP A 30 20.74 -9.74 -12.92
C ASP A 30 21.03 -9.83 -11.41
N GLN A 31 20.02 -10.17 -10.61
CA GLN A 31 20.11 -10.34 -9.15
C GLN A 31 20.86 -9.20 -8.44
N PRO A 32 20.54 -7.91 -8.68
CA PRO A 32 21.19 -6.82 -7.96
C PRO A 32 20.91 -6.88 -6.46
N TYR A 33 19.75 -7.46 -6.08
CA TYR A 33 19.39 -7.90 -4.74
C TYR A 33 18.72 -9.27 -4.81
N THR A 34 18.86 -10.04 -3.73
CA THR A 34 18.15 -11.31 -3.57
C THR A 34 16.80 -11.05 -2.89
N PHE A 35 15.71 -11.19 -3.65
CA PHE A 35 14.36 -11.13 -3.11
C PHE A 35 14.07 -12.40 -2.31
N LEU A 36 13.71 -12.24 -1.03
CA LEU A 36 13.42 -13.38 -0.15
C LEU A 36 11.92 -13.66 -0.08
N PHE A 37 11.14 -12.71 0.44
CA PHE A 37 9.69 -12.83 0.59
C PHE A 37 9.05 -11.46 0.85
N VAL A 38 7.73 -11.39 0.69
CA VAL A 38 6.90 -10.25 1.14
C VAL A 38 6.42 -10.54 2.55
N GLN A 39 6.71 -9.66 3.50
CA GLN A 39 6.35 -9.85 4.90
C GLN A 39 4.84 -9.62 5.13
N ASP A 40 4.20 -10.52 5.87
CA ASP A 40 2.88 -10.29 6.42
C ASP A 40 2.93 -9.22 7.51
N ALA A 41 1.91 -8.37 7.57
CA ALA A 41 1.74 -7.38 8.61
C ALA A 41 0.67 -7.81 9.61
N LEU A 42 0.94 -7.67 10.91
CA LEU A 42 -0.03 -7.85 12.00
C LEU A 42 -0.29 -6.53 12.73
N PRO A 43 -0.98 -5.56 12.10
CA PRO A 43 -1.32 -4.31 12.76
C PRO A 43 -2.36 -4.54 13.87
N ILE A 44 -2.12 -3.94 15.04
CA ILE A 44 -3.02 -4.04 16.21
C ILE A 44 -3.64 -2.68 16.48
N ILE A 45 -4.97 -2.63 16.54
CA ILE A 45 -5.74 -1.40 16.80
C ILE A 45 -6.71 -1.63 17.95
N SER A 46 -6.97 -0.58 18.73
CA SER A 46 -7.98 -0.62 19.78
C SER A 46 -9.37 -0.89 19.19
N SER A 47 -10.11 -1.82 19.78
CA SER A 47 -11.48 -2.19 19.36
C SER A 47 -12.49 -1.05 19.31
N ARG A 48 -12.16 0.12 19.88
CA ARG A 48 -12.98 1.34 19.80
C ARG A 48 -13.03 1.97 18.40
N PHE A 49 -12.03 1.69 17.56
CA PHE A 49 -11.96 2.24 16.22
C PHE A 49 -12.75 1.37 15.26
N HIS A 50 -13.70 1.99 14.58
CA HIS A 50 -14.62 1.36 13.64
C HIS A 50 -14.37 1.91 12.23
N GLY A 51 -14.84 1.18 11.21
CA GLY A 51 -14.68 1.56 9.80
C GLY A 51 -13.35 1.14 9.17
N ILE A 52 -12.60 0.23 9.80
CA ILE A 52 -11.32 -0.28 9.30
C ILE A 52 -11.58 -1.33 8.23
N VAL A 53 -11.03 -1.14 7.03
CA VAL A 53 -11.14 -2.08 5.91
C VAL A 53 -9.74 -2.49 5.46
N PRO A 54 -9.44 -3.80 5.31
CA PRO A 54 -8.17 -4.24 4.72
C PRO A 54 -8.08 -3.92 3.22
N ALA A 55 -6.92 -3.42 2.79
CA ALA A 55 -6.58 -3.21 1.39
C ALA A 55 -5.15 -3.68 1.09
N PRO A 56 -4.77 -3.93 -0.19
CA PRO A 56 -3.43 -4.38 -0.55
C PRO A 56 -2.29 -3.47 -0.09
N ILE A 57 -2.55 -2.17 0.07
CA ILE A 57 -1.57 -1.18 0.54
C ILE A 57 -1.61 -0.96 2.07
N GLY A 58 -2.29 -1.85 2.79
CA GLY A 58 -2.47 -1.79 4.24
C GLY A 58 -3.81 -1.17 4.64
N ILE A 59 -4.15 -1.29 5.94
CA ILE A 59 -5.43 -0.84 6.50
C ILE A 59 -5.53 0.69 6.60
N SER A 60 -4.41 1.42 6.63
CA SER A 60 -4.38 2.86 6.88
C SER A 60 -4.70 3.72 5.65
N TYR A 61 -4.93 3.13 4.48
CA TYR A 61 -5.16 3.86 3.22
C TYR A 61 -6.35 4.83 3.29
N ASP A 62 -7.32 4.55 4.15
CA ASP A 62 -8.53 5.36 4.33
C ASP A 62 -8.78 5.76 5.80
N PHE A 63 -7.72 5.90 6.60
CA PHE A 63 -7.81 6.16 8.05
C PHE A 63 -8.70 7.37 8.42
N ILE A 64 -8.85 8.35 7.51
CA ILE A 64 -9.74 9.50 7.68
C ILE A 64 -11.22 9.13 7.84
N LYS A 65 -11.62 7.93 7.40
CA LYS A 65 -12.98 7.40 7.54
C LYS A 65 -13.19 6.65 8.85
N TRP A 66 -12.12 6.37 9.58
CA TRP A 66 -12.22 5.67 10.85
C TRP A 66 -12.87 6.58 11.89
N TYR A 67 -13.63 5.98 12.79
CA TYR A 67 -14.33 6.73 13.81
C TYR A 67 -14.43 5.94 15.11
N VAL A 68 -14.67 6.67 16.20
CA VAL A 68 -14.96 6.09 17.51
C VAL A 68 -16.41 6.42 17.85
N PRO A 69 -17.30 5.42 18.01
CA PRO A 69 -18.67 5.64 18.47
C PRO A 69 -18.70 6.46 19.75
N LYS A 70 -19.71 7.34 19.92
CA LYS A 70 -19.78 8.30 21.03
C LYS A 70 -19.64 7.63 22.41
N SER A 71 -20.21 6.44 22.59
CA SER A 71 -20.13 5.66 23.83
C SER A 71 -18.72 5.13 24.16
N LEU A 72 -17.80 5.10 23.19
CA LEU A 72 -16.43 4.59 23.33
C LEU A 72 -15.38 5.71 23.33
N GLN A 73 -15.81 6.97 23.26
CA GLN A 73 -14.92 8.14 23.32
C GLN A 73 -14.48 8.38 24.76
N LYS A 74 -13.15 8.40 25.00
CA LYS A 74 -12.57 8.50 26.35
C LYS A 74 -12.30 9.92 26.83
N TYR A 75 -12.03 10.83 25.90
CA TYR A 75 -11.60 12.18 26.21
C TYR A 75 -12.57 13.15 25.56
N SER A 76 -13.31 13.88 26.38
CA SER A 76 -13.98 15.10 25.98
C SER A 76 -12.98 16.24 26.10
N VAL A 77 -12.74 16.96 25.01
CA VAL A 77 -12.05 18.24 25.09
C VAL A 77 -13.07 19.22 25.68
N GLU A 78 -12.92 19.54 26.97
CA GLU A 78 -13.66 20.66 27.56
C GLU A 78 -13.02 21.98 27.06
N PRO A 79 -13.83 23.01 26.74
CA PRO A 79 -13.34 24.29 26.22
C PRO A 79 -12.45 25.05 27.19
#